data_AF-A0A0M8TP23-F1
#
_entry.id   AF-A0A0M8TP23-F1
#
_cell.length_a   1.000
_cell.length_b   1.000
_cell.length_c   1.000
_cell.angle_alpha   90.00
_cell.angle_beta   90.00
_cell.angle_gamma   90.00
#
_symmetry.space_group_name_H-M   'P 1'
#
loop_
_entity.id
_entity.type
_entity.pdbx_description
1 polymer ?
#
loop_
_entity_poly.entity_id
_entity_poly.type
_entity_poly.pdbx_seq_one_letter_code
_entity_poly.pdbx_strand_id
1 'polypeptide(L)'
;MTSRGEGVQNETGWAWECDPGRLWVLGDMPAEQQRLVGSVMDGLVDLASMGIDPKDGSLYEDEQPMRLRTYEDEHLMLWYQTIPHRSRVYLKRVNL
;
A
#
# COMPACT_ATOMS: atom_id res chain seq x y z
N MET A 1 11.52 -13.58 0.98
CA MET A 1 10.34 -13.20 0.18
C MET A 1 10.84 -12.44 -1.03
N THR A 2 10.40 -12.82 -2.23
CA THR A 2 10.69 -12.10 -3.48
C THR A 2 9.89 -10.80 -3.51
N SER A 3 10.55 -9.68 -3.76
CA SER A 3 9.90 -8.39 -3.97
C SER A 3 9.05 -8.47 -5.25
N ARG A 4 7.74 -8.41 -5.12
CA ARG A 4 6.83 -8.32 -6.27
C ARG A 4 6.87 -6.88 -6.80
N GLY A 5 6.90 -6.76 -8.12
CA GLY A 5 6.83 -5.46 -8.78
C GLY A 5 5.42 -4.87 -8.69
N GLU A 6 5.32 -3.57 -8.96
CA GLU A 6 4.02 -2.88 -9.10
C GLU A 6 3.16 -3.59 -10.15
N GLY A 7 1.86 -3.77 -9.86
CA GLY A 7 0.91 -4.46 -10.73
C GLY A 7 1.10 -5.98 -10.86
N VAL A 8 2.13 -6.56 -10.23
CA VAL A 8 2.33 -8.02 -10.20
C VAL A 8 1.37 -8.62 -9.17
N GLN A 9 0.54 -9.54 -9.64
CA GLN A 9 -0.46 -10.20 -8.80
C GLN A 9 0.17 -11.30 -7.94
N ASN A 10 -0.40 -11.51 -6.75
CA ASN A 10 -0.14 -12.70 -5.93
C ASN A 10 -1.01 -13.90 -6.39
N GLU A 11 -0.86 -15.04 -5.71
CA GLU A 11 -1.58 -16.29 -6.04
C GLU A 11 -3.11 -16.17 -5.93
N THR A 12 -3.61 -15.18 -5.18
CA THR A 12 -5.04 -14.91 -4.98
C THR A 12 -5.57 -13.79 -5.88
N GLY A 13 -4.76 -13.29 -6.83
CA GLY A 13 -5.14 -12.28 -7.83
C GLY A 13 -5.05 -10.82 -7.35
N TRP A 14 -4.55 -10.58 -6.13
CA TRP A 14 -4.35 -9.26 -5.57
C TRP A 14 -3.04 -8.63 -6.03
N ALA A 15 -3.04 -7.33 -6.29
CA ALA A 15 -1.85 -6.55 -6.63
C ALA A 15 -1.90 -5.16 -6.01
N TRP A 16 -0.76 -4.49 -5.95
CA TRP A 16 -0.67 -3.09 -5.57
C TRP A 16 -0.28 -2.18 -6.76
N GLU A 17 -0.75 -0.94 -6.74
CA GLU A 17 -0.54 0.08 -7.76
C GLU A 17 -0.29 1.44 -7.09
N CYS A 18 0.60 2.28 -7.63
CA CYS A 18 0.76 3.67 -7.20
C CYS A 18 -0.27 4.56 -7.91
N ASP A 19 -0.98 5.41 -7.16
CA ASP A 19 -1.98 6.33 -7.72
C ASP A 19 -1.62 7.80 -7.44
N PRO A 20 -1.53 8.65 -8.47
CA PRO A 20 -1.72 8.38 -9.91
C PRO A 20 -0.51 7.76 -10.60
N GLY A 21 0.60 7.57 -9.90
CA GLY A 21 1.78 6.90 -10.46
C GLY A 21 2.98 6.92 -9.53
N ARG A 22 3.96 6.07 -9.83
CA ARG A 22 5.12 5.82 -8.97
C ARG A 22 5.92 7.08 -8.62
N LEU A 23 6.19 7.95 -9.60
CA LEU A 23 6.92 9.20 -9.38
C LEU A 23 6.20 10.15 -8.42
N TRP A 24 4.86 10.19 -8.49
CA TRP A 24 4.07 11.03 -7.59
C TRP A 24 4.08 10.49 -6.16
N VAL A 25 3.94 9.18 -6.03
CA VAL A 25 3.75 8.51 -4.74
C VAL A 25 5.07 8.33 -3.98
N LEU A 26 6.16 7.99 -4.69
CA LEU A 26 7.48 7.75 -4.11
C LEU A 26 8.40 8.98 -4.19
N GLY A 27 8.13 9.94 -5.08
CA GLY A 27 8.99 11.11 -5.26
C GLY A 27 10.44 10.74 -5.61
N ASP A 28 11.38 11.51 -5.06
CA ASP A 28 12.83 11.33 -5.23
C ASP A 28 13.45 10.36 -4.21
N MET A 29 12.66 9.43 -3.67
CA MET A 29 13.08 8.51 -2.63
C MET A 29 14.29 7.65 -3.08
N PRO A 30 15.38 7.60 -2.28
CA PRO A 30 16.50 6.68 -2.48
C PRO A 30 16.08 5.23 -2.73
N ALA A 31 16.89 4.51 -3.53
CA ALA A 31 16.61 3.12 -3.91
C ALA A 31 16.45 2.16 -2.71
N GLU A 32 17.13 2.43 -1.59
CA GLU A 32 16.98 1.66 -0.35
C GLU A 32 15.58 1.81 0.25
N GLN A 33 15.09 3.05 0.36
CA GLN A 33 13.76 3.34 0.86
C GLN A 33 12.67 2.84 -0.10
N GLN A 34 12.90 2.90 -1.42
CA GLN A 34 11.99 2.28 -2.38
C GLN A 34 11.87 0.76 -2.22
N ARG A 35 12.97 0.08 -1.84
CA ARG A 35 12.95 -1.36 -1.54
C ARG A 35 12.19 -1.64 -0.24
N LEU A 36 12.35 -0.80 0.78
CA LEU A 36 11.57 -0.88 2.02
C LEU A 36 10.07 -0.75 1.72
N VAL A 37 9.66 0.31 1.02
CA VAL A 37 8.26 0.53 0.62
C VAL A 37 7.72 -0.66 -0.17
N GLY A 38 8.47 -1.15 -1.18
CA GLY A 38 8.05 -2.32 -1.96
C GLY A 38 7.80 -3.56 -1.09
N SER A 39 8.64 -3.80 -0.09
CA SER A 39 8.49 -4.94 0.82
C SER A 39 7.25 -4.80 1.72
N VAL A 40 6.95 -3.57 2.18
CA VAL A 40 5.72 -3.29 2.94
C VAL A 40 4.48 -3.48 2.06
N MET A 41 4.51 -3.01 0.81
CA MET A 41 3.40 -3.17 -0.13
C MET A 41 3.06 -4.64 -0.42
N ASP A 42 4.07 -5.49 -0.54
CA ASP A 42 3.87 -6.93 -0.70
C ASP A 42 3.15 -7.54 0.50
N GLY A 43 3.50 -7.12 1.71
CA GLY A 43 2.80 -7.53 2.94
C GLY A 43 1.35 -7.04 2.98
N LEU A 44 1.09 -5.78 2.58
CA LEU A 44 -0.28 -5.24 2.49
C LEU A 44 -1.14 -6.01 1.49
N VAL A 45 -0.56 -6.45 0.37
CA VAL A 45 -1.26 -7.29 -0.63
C VAL A 45 -1.65 -8.64 -0.04
N ASP A 46 -0.74 -9.30 0.68
CA ASP A 46 -1.03 -10.60 1.29
C ASP A 46 -2.11 -10.47 2.36
N LEU A 47 -2.05 -9.45 3.23
CA LEU A 47 -3.07 -9.17 4.24
C LEU A 47 -4.44 -8.87 3.61
N ALA A 48 -4.49 -7.98 2.60
CA ALA A 48 -5.72 -7.67 1.89
C ALA A 48 -6.37 -8.92 1.27
N SER A 49 -5.55 -9.85 0.77
CA SER A 49 -6.05 -11.09 0.20
C SER A 49 -6.64 -12.07 1.22
N MET A 50 -6.21 -11.97 2.48
CA MET A 50 -6.76 -12.72 3.60
C MET A 50 -7.99 -12.03 4.21
N GLY A 51 -8.39 -10.87 3.67
CA GLY A 51 -9.42 -10.02 4.28
C GLY A 51 -8.99 -9.41 5.62
N ILE A 52 -7.68 -9.39 5.89
CA ILE A 52 -7.11 -8.85 7.11
C ILE A 52 -6.74 -7.40 6.86
N ASP A 53 -7.26 -6.54 7.72
CA ASP A 53 -6.89 -5.14 7.75
C ASP A 53 -5.60 -4.97 8.54
N PRO A 54 -4.52 -4.42 7.97
CA PRO A 54 -3.27 -4.17 8.69
C PRO A 54 -3.45 -3.30 9.93
N LYS A 55 -4.56 -2.54 10.00
CA LYS A 55 -4.98 -1.79 11.19
C LYS A 55 -6.36 -2.24 11.64
N ASP A 56 -6.41 -3.24 12.52
CA ASP A 56 -7.49 -3.37 13.52
C ASP A 56 -7.57 -2.13 14.46
N GLY A 57 -6.65 -1.15 14.34
CA GLY A 57 -6.63 0.10 15.09
C GLY A 57 -7.10 1.30 14.29
N SER A 58 -8.32 1.75 14.59
CA SER A 58 -8.99 3.00 14.20
C SER A 58 -8.75 3.51 12.78
N LEU A 59 -9.77 3.35 11.94
CA LEU A 59 -9.96 4.16 10.73
C LEU A 59 -9.86 5.64 11.12
N TYR A 60 -9.02 6.40 10.43
CA TYR A 60 -9.25 7.84 10.32
C TYR A 60 -10.45 7.96 9.35
N GLU A 61 -11.66 7.91 9.90
CA GLU A 61 -12.89 8.12 9.16
C GLU A 61 -13.01 9.60 8.84
N ASP A 62 -12.21 10.05 7.86
CA ASP A 62 -12.45 11.35 7.25
C ASP A 62 -13.79 11.26 6.49
N GLU A 63 -14.76 12.11 6.86
CA GLU A 63 -16.17 11.97 6.48
C GLU A 63 -16.42 12.07 4.96
N GLN A 64 -15.44 12.51 4.15
CA GLN A 64 -15.25 12.19 2.71
C GLN A 64 -14.15 13.08 2.06
N PRO A 65 -13.54 12.68 0.90
CA PRO A 65 -13.73 11.45 0.12
C PRO A 65 -12.40 10.73 -0.17
N MET A 66 -12.15 9.54 0.40
CA MET A 66 -11.36 8.44 -0.22
C MET A 66 -11.24 7.20 0.70
N ARG A 67 -11.56 7.28 2.00
CA ARG A 67 -11.39 6.17 2.97
C ARG A 67 -9.96 5.61 2.93
N LEU A 68 -8.99 6.49 3.05
CA LEU A 68 -7.58 6.10 3.05
C LEU A 68 -7.22 5.44 4.38
N ARG A 69 -6.48 4.35 4.28
CA ARG A 69 -5.87 3.63 5.39
C ARG A 69 -4.45 4.10 5.55
N THR A 70 -3.94 4.07 6.77
CA THR A 70 -2.53 4.33 7.02
C THR A 70 -1.83 3.07 7.48
N TYR A 71 -0.58 2.88 7.08
CA TYR A 71 0.36 1.96 7.72
C TYR A 71 1.52 2.82 8.21
N GLU A 72 1.92 2.66 9.47
CA GLU A 72 2.97 3.49 10.07
C GLU A 72 3.88 2.58 10.90
N ASP A 73 5.18 2.79 10.75
CA ASP A 73 6.23 2.25 11.61
C ASP A 73 7.24 3.36 11.97
N GLU A 74 8.37 3.02 12.59
CA GLU A 74 9.41 3.98 13.01
C GLU A 74 10.11 4.72 11.85
N HIS A 75 9.93 4.28 10.61
CA HIS A 75 10.68 4.73 9.43
C HIS A 75 9.81 5.19 8.26
N LEU A 76 8.51 4.90 8.29
CA LEU A 76 7.61 5.25 7.19
C LEU A 76 6.14 5.36 7.62
N MET A 77 5.42 6.24 6.93
CA MET A 77 3.96 6.31 6.93
C MET A 77 3.44 6.18 5.49
N LEU A 78 2.63 5.15 5.23
CA LEU A 78 1.97 4.91 3.94
C LEU A 78 0.50 5.23 4.03
N TRP A 79 -0.01 5.91 3.02
CA TRP A 79 -1.44 6.09 2.78
C TRP A 79 -1.87 5.18 1.66
N TYR A 80 -2.76 4.24 1.93
CA TYR A 80 -3.21 3.25 0.95
C TYR A 80 -4.72 3.06 0.97
N GLN A 81 -5.26 2.47 -0.09
CA GLN A 81 -6.68 2.16 -0.21
C GLN A 81 -6.85 0.75 -0.78
N THR A 82 -7.62 -0.08 -0.09
CA THR A 82 -8.00 -1.40 -0.60
C THR A 82 -9.28 -1.26 -1.44
N ILE A 83 -9.26 -1.79 -2.66
CA ILE A 83 -10.40 -1.83 -3.58
C ILE A 83 -10.76 -3.30 -3.85
N PRO A 84 -11.67 -3.89 -3.04
CA PRO A 84 -11.95 -5.32 -3.09
C PRO A 84 -12.48 -5.82 -4.42
N HIS A 85 -13.37 -5.06 -5.08
CA HIS A 85 -13.95 -5.47 -6.35
C HIS A 85 -12.96 -5.49 -7.53
N ARG A 86 -11.76 -4.89 -7.36
CA ARG A 86 -10.66 -4.98 -8.33
C ARG A 86 -9.52 -5.88 -7.85
N SER A 87 -9.59 -6.39 -6.61
CA SER A 87 -8.46 -7.02 -5.91
C SER A 87 -7.20 -6.15 -5.98
N ARG A 88 -7.31 -4.88 -5.58
CA ARG A 88 -6.21 -3.90 -5.63
C ARG A 88 -5.94 -3.21 -4.30
N VAL A 89 -4.67 -2.91 -4.07
CA VAL A 89 -4.20 -1.97 -3.03
C VAL A 89 -3.57 -0.77 -3.73
N TYR A 90 -4.19 0.40 -3.61
CA TYR A 90 -3.68 1.64 -4.18
C TYR A 90 -2.86 2.40 -3.16
N LEU A 91 -1.57 2.62 -3.44
CA LEU A 91 -0.73 3.50 -2.66
C LEU A 91 -0.92 4.94 -3.13
N LYS A 92 -1.32 5.83 -2.22
CA LYS A 92 -1.61 7.24 -2.51
C LYS A 92 -0.45 8.16 -2.16
N ARG A 93 0.25 7.88 -1.05
CA ARG A 93 1.34 8.72 -0.56
C ARG A 93 2.27 7.94 0.36
N VAL A 94 3.56 8.25 0.28
CA VAL A 94 4.55 7.84 1.26
C VAL A 94 5.13 9.07 1.95
N ASN A 95 5.25 8.97 3.27
CA ASN A 95 5.97 9.90 4.11
C ASN A 95 7.08 9.12 4.83
N LEU A 96 8.27 9.71 4.88
CA LEU A 96 9.42 9.21 5.65
C LEU A 96 9.50 9.94 6.98
#